data_AF-A0AAJ2AHA5-F1
#
_entry.id   AF-A0AAJ2AHA5-F1
#
_cell.length_a   1.000
_cell.length_b   1.000
_cell.length_c   1.000
_cell.angle_alpha   90.00
_cell.angle_beta   90.00
_cell.angle_gamma   90.00
#
_symmetry.space_group_name_H-M   'P 1'
#
loop_
_entity.id
_entity.type
_entity.pdbx_description
1 polymer ?
#
loop_
_entity_poly.entity_id
_entity_poly.type
_entity_poly.pdbx_seq_one_letter_code
_entity_poly.pdbx_strand_id
1 'polypeptide(L)'
;MLVSRAASHIASAMRPEGRDEALAEGITEVIAHCGNAGLGLFLAAVWHWLDERDYHEAADAVQHYIESGTMPTVKPTPKVVRRRDVRVT
;
A
#
# COMPACT_ATOMS: atom_id res chain seq x y z
N MET A 1 14.19 0.94 1.40
CA MET A 1 13.50 0.97 0.09
C MET A 1 11.97 0.77 0.18
N LEU A 2 11.42 0.35 1.34
CA LEU A 2 9.98 0.10 1.52
C LEU A 2 9.09 1.32 1.26
N VAL A 3 9.42 2.48 1.83
CA VAL A 3 8.64 3.73 1.64
C VAL A 3 8.54 4.09 0.16
N SER A 4 9.66 4.17 -0.56
CA SER A 4 9.68 4.54 -1.98
C SER A 4 8.90 3.56 -2.85
N ARG A 5 9.00 2.26 -2.56
CA ARG A 5 8.25 1.22 -3.28
C ARG A 5 6.74 1.35 -3.04
N ALA A 6 6.32 1.45 -1.79
CA ALA A 6 4.91 1.59 -1.43
C ALA A 6 4.32 2.87 -2.01
N ALA A 7 5.01 4.01 -1.85
CA ALA A 7 4.56 5.28 -2.37
C ALA A 7 4.49 5.29 -3.91
N SER A 8 5.45 4.68 -4.61
CA SER A 8 5.38 4.50 -6.07
C SER A 8 4.20 3.60 -6.48
N HIS A 9 3.92 2.55 -5.71
CA HIS A 9 2.78 1.66 -5.97
C HIS A 9 1.45 2.42 -5.83
N ILE A 10 1.29 3.17 -4.73
CA ILE A 10 0.10 4.00 -4.48
C ILE A 10 -0.05 5.07 -5.57
N ALA A 11 1.03 5.77 -5.93
CA ALA A 11 1.00 6.79 -6.99
C ALA A 11 0.60 6.22 -8.37
N SER A 12 0.99 4.97 -8.64
CA SER A 12 0.65 4.30 -9.91
C SER A 12 -0.81 3.81 -9.97
N ALA A 13 -1.51 3.75 -8.84
CA ALA A 13 -2.89 3.31 -8.79
C ALA A 13 -3.84 4.44 -9.24
N MET A 14 -4.46 4.22 -10.41
CA MET A 14 -5.36 5.18 -11.07
C MET A 14 -6.76 5.26 -10.45
N ARG A 15 -7.12 4.31 -9.58
CA ARG A 15 -8.44 4.24 -8.92
C ARG A 15 -8.27 4.31 -7.41
N PRO A 16 -9.23 4.90 -6.67
CA PRO A 16 -9.20 4.94 -5.21
C PRO A 16 -9.03 3.55 -4.59
N GLU A 17 -9.78 2.55 -5.07
CA GLU A 17 -9.71 1.19 -4.52
C GLU A 17 -8.32 0.56 -4.71
N GLY A 18 -7.65 0.87 -5.83
CA GLY A 18 -6.28 0.40 -6.08
C GLY A 18 -5.25 1.09 -5.18
N ARG A 19 -5.49 2.34 -4.77
CA ARG A 19 -4.64 3.07 -3.81
C ARG A 19 -4.78 2.45 -2.41
N ASP A 20 -6.00 2.11 -2.02
CA ASP A 20 -6.29 1.44 -0.75
C ASP A 20 -5.62 0.06 -0.69
N GLU A 21 -5.72 -0.73 -1.77
CA GLU A 21 -5.03 -2.02 -1.88
C GLU A 21 -3.50 -1.86 -1.79
N ALA A 22 -2.91 -0.94 -2.57
CA ALA A 22 -1.47 -0.68 -2.54
C ALA A 22 -0.98 -0.21 -1.17
N LEU A 23 -1.76 0.63 -0.49
CA LEU A 23 -1.46 1.11 0.85
C LEU A 23 -1.56 -0.02 1.88
N ALA A 24 -2.61 -0.85 1.80
CA ALA A 24 -2.80 -1.99 2.70
C ALA A 24 -1.69 -3.06 2.55
N GLU A 25 -1.18 -3.28 1.34
CA GLU A 25 0.01 -4.11 1.09
C GLU A 25 1.25 -3.52 1.78
N GLY A 26 1.50 -2.22 1.63
CA GLY A 26 2.62 -1.53 2.28
C GLY A 26 2.55 -1.57 3.80
N ILE A 27 1.35 -1.39 4.36
CA ILE A 27 1.08 -1.52 5.81
C ILE A 27 1.40 -2.94 6.29
N THR A 28 0.96 -3.96 5.55
CA THR A 28 1.22 -5.36 5.90
C THR A 28 2.74 -5.65 5.93
N GLU A 29 3.47 -5.15 4.94
CA GLU A 29 4.92 -5.31 4.85
C GLU A 29 5.62 -4.61 6.02
N VAL A 30 5.22 -3.38 6.36
CA VAL A 30 5.84 -2.64 7.47
C VAL A 30 5.52 -3.23 8.83
N ILE A 31 4.30 -3.71 9.06
CA ILE A 31 3.93 -4.38 10.31
C ILE A 31 4.73 -5.69 10.44
N ALA A 32 4.93 -6.43 9.36
CA ALA A 32 5.73 -7.65 9.39
C ALA A 32 7.21 -7.38 9.72
N HIS A 33 7.76 -6.24 9.30
CA HIS A 33 9.18 -5.93 9.47
C HIS A 33 9.49 -5.16 10.77
N CYS A 34 8.62 -4.23 11.15
CA CYS A 34 8.86 -3.25 12.21
C CYS A 34 7.79 -3.28 13.32
N GLY A 35 6.76 -4.13 13.19
CA GLY A 35 5.60 -4.14 14.07
C GLY A 35 4.76 -2.87 13.95
N ASN A 36 3.70 -2.79 14.78
CA ASN A 36 2.79 -1.64 14.77
C ASN A 36 3.46 -0.31 15.16
N ALA A 37 4.57 -0.35 15.90
CA ALA A 37 5.31 0.84 16.30
C ALA A 37 5.88 1.62 15.09
N GLY A 38 6.20 0.92 13.99
CA GLY A 38 6.72 1.55 12.77
C GLY A 38 5.65 2.16 11.86
N LEU A 39 4.37 1.90 12.11
CA LEU A 39 3.29 2.25 11.19
C LEU A 39 3.11 3.76 11.04
N GLY A 40 3.14 4.52 12.15
CA GLY A 40 2.98 5.98 12.09
C GLY A 40 4.08 6.67 11.28
N LEU A 41 5.34 6.27 11.51
CA LEU A 41 6.49 6.79 10.75
C LEU A 41 6.41 6.41 9.27
N PHE A 42 5.94 5.21 8.96
CA PHE A 42 5.75 4.76 7.59
C PHE A 42 4.69 5.59 6.86
N LEU A 43 3.51 5.80 7.46
CA LEU A 43 2.44 6.58 6.85
C LEU A 43 2.87 8.03 6.61
N ALA A 44 3.53 8.65 7.60
CA ALA A 44 4.07 10.00 7.46
C ALA A 44 5.11 10.11 6.34
N ALA A 45 6.01 9.13 6.23
CA ALA A 45 7.03 9.11 5.18
C ALA A 45 6.45 8.88 3.78
N VAL A 46 5.43 8.03 3.65
CA VAL A 46 4.72 7.81 2.37
C VAL A 46 3.96 9.06 1.95
N TRP A 47 3.22 9.68 2.88
CA TRP A 47 2.50 10.93 2.62
C TRP A 47 3.46 12.03 2.11
N HIS A 48 4.55 12.26 2.83
CA HIS A 48 5.55 13.26 2.45
C HIS A 48 6.18 12.98 1.09
N TRP A 49 6.49 11.71 0.79
CA TRP A 49 7.06 11.33 -0.51
C TRP A 49 6.12 11.63 -1.68
N LEU A 50 4.81 11.45 -1.48
CA LEU A 50 3.77 11.70 -2.48
C LEU A 50 3.54 13.20 -2.68
N ASP A 51 3.48 13.94 -1.58
CA ASP A 51 3.29 15.39 -1.55
C ASP A 51 4.43 16.11 -2.28
N GLU A 52 5.68 15.76 -2.00
CA GLU A 52 6.88 16.31 -2.68
C GLU A 52 6.92 16.10 -4.20
N ARG A 53 6.08 15.19 -4.73
CA ARG A 53 6.06 14.79 -6.15
C ARG A 53 4.73 15.13 -6.83
N ASP A 54 3.92 15.97 -6.21
CA ASP A 54 2.62 16.43 -6.72
C ASP A 54 1.60 15.30 -6.96
N TYR A 55 1.73 14.16 -6.26
CA TYR A 55 0.75 13.08 -6.28
C TYR A 55 -0.41 13.35 -5.30
N HIS A 56 -1.06 14.50 -5.43
CA HIS A 56 -2.01 15.03 -4.43
C HIS A 56 -3.15 14.04 -4.09
N GLU A 57 -3.79 13.41 -5.09
CA GLU A 57 -4.87 12.47 -4.79
C GLU A 57 -4.42 11.24 -3.98
N ALA A 58 -3.18 10.81 -4.18
CA ALA A 58 -2.60 9.70 -3.42
C ALA A 58 -2.17 10.17 -2.02
N ALA A 59 -1.64 11.39 -1.90
CA ALA A 59 -1.31 12.00 -0.62
C ALA A 59 -2.59 12.18 0.24
N ASP A 60 -3.67 12.71 -0.35
CA ASP A 60 -4.96 12.89 0.33
C ASP A 60 -5.53 11.57 0.86
N ALA A 61 -5.41 10.48 0.09
CA ALA A 61 -5.84 9.15 0.55
C ALA A 61 -5.05 8.69 1.78
N VAL A 62 -3.72 8.84 1.77
CA VAL A 62 -2.87 8.48 2.93
C VAL A 62 -3.17 9.39 4.13
N GLN A 63 -3.36 10.69 3.89
CA GLN A 63 -3.72 11.66 4.92
C GLN A 63 -5.05 11.30 5.59
N HIS A 64 -6.06 10.92 4.82
CA HIS A 64 -7.34 10.49 5.36
C HIS A 64 -7.20 9.32 6.35
N TYR A 65 -6.34 8.34 6.07
CA TYR A 65 -6.10 7.23 6.99
C TYR A 65 -5.30 7.63 8.24
N ILE A 66 -4.37 8.59 8.11
CA ILE A 66 -3.68 9.17 9.25
C ILE A 66 -4.67 9.89 10.17
N GLU A 67 -5.56 10.71 9.62
CA GLU A 67 -6.52 11.54 10.36
C GLU A 67 -7.67 10.72 10.95
N SER A 68 -8.20 9.75 10.21
CA SER A 68 -9.30 8.89 10.67
C SER A 68 -8.87 7.84 11.68
N GLY A 69 -7.57 7.51 11.74
CA GLY A 69 -7.04 6.39 12.52
C GLY A 69 -7.53 5.01 12.03
N THR A 70 -8.19 4.96 10.87
CA THR A 70 -8.63 3.71 10.23
C THR A 70 -7.57 3.26 9.23
N MET A 71 -7.45 1.95 9.01
CA MET A 71 -6.49 1.40 8.05
C MET A 71 -7.24 0.71 6.90
N PRO A 72 -6.80 0.89 5.64
CA PRO A 72 -7.34 0.11 4.54
C PRO A 72 -7.04 -1.37 4.80
N THR A 73 -8.03 -2.21 4.57
CA THR A 73 -7.86 -3.66 4.67
C THR A 73 -7.78 -4.25 3.28
N VAL A 74 -6.76 -5.07 3.02
CA VAL A 74 -6.73 -5.87 1.79
C VAL A 74 -7.94 -6.79 1.85
N LYS A 75 -8.93 -6.59 0.97
CA LYS A 75 -9.95 -7.61 0.75
C LYS A 75 -9.22 -8.86 0.27
N PRO A 76 -9.36 -10.02 0.94
CA PRO A 76 -8.70 -11.23 0.49
C PRO A 76 -9.30 -11.63 -0.87
N THR A 77 -8.67 -11.19 -1.95
CA THR A 77 -8.92 -11.76 -3.27
C THR A 77 -8.34 -13.17 -3.23
N PRO A 78 -9.15 -14.22 -3.45
CA PRO A 78 -8.63 -15.57 -3.47
C PRO A 78 -7.57 -15.65 -4.56
N LYS A 79 -6.33 -15.86 -4.14
CA LYS A 79 -5.16 -16.00 -5.02
C LYS A 79 -5.46 -17.19 -5.94
N VAL A 80 -5.90 -16.93 -7.17
CA VAL A 80 -6.09 -17.98 -8.17
C VAL A 80 -4.71 -18.57 -8.45
N VAL A 81 -4.43 -19.70 -7.81
CA VAL A 81 -3.28 -20.53 -8.12
C VAL A 81 -3.45 -20.95 -9.57
N ARG A 82 -2.78 -20.25 -10.49
CA ARG A 82 -2.59 -20.74 -11.86
C ARG A 82 -1.74 -22.01 -11.75
N ARG A 83 -2.42 -23.15 -11.66
CA ARG A 83 -1.85 -24.49 -11.85
C ARG A 83 -1.16 -24.45 -13.21
N ARG A 84 0.17 -24.42 -13.24
CA ARG A 84 0.91 -24.69 -14.46
C ARG A 84 0.65 -26.15 -14.79
N ASP A 85 -0.08 -26.38 -15.88
CA ASP A 85 -0.20 -27.70 -16.50
C ASP A 85 1.20 -28.26 -16.76
N VAL A 86 1.57 -29.27 -15.97
CA VAL A 86 2.72 -30.12 -16.27
C VAL A 86 2.32 -30.95 -17.49
N ARG A 87 2.81 -30.54 -18.66
CA ARG A 87 2.70 -31.34 -19.87
C ARG A 87 3.59 -32.56 -19.71
N VAL A 88 2.97 -33.71 -19.48
CA VAL A 88 3.61 -35.03 -19.52
C VAL A 88 3.97 -35.31 -20.98
N THR A 89 5.25 -35.57 -21.24
CA THR A 89 5.76 -36.30 -22.41
C THR A 89 6.79 -37.29 -21.92
#